data_AF-A0A950KZP8-F1
#
_entry.id   AF-A0A950KZP8-F1
#
_cell.length_a   1.000
_cell.length_b   1.000
_cell.length_c   1.000
_cell.angle_alpha   90.00
_cell.angle_beta   90.00
_cell.angle_gamma   90.00
#
_symmetry.space_group_name_H-M   'P 1'
#
loop_
_entity.id
_entity.type
_entity.pdbx_description
1 polymer ?
#
loop_
_entity_poly.entity_id
_entity_poly.type
_entity_poly.pdbx_seq_one_letter_code
_entity_poly.pdbx_strand_id
1 'polypeptide(L)'
;GCIEWIEPLMAAGNWMPELVTMAGGENLFGEAGQHSPTMRFERFLADDPDVIMLMPCGFTMNRTAAELDTLARQQGWTGLKAVCERQVYLADGNQYFNRPGPRIVESLEILAEILHPEIFHFGHEGTGWRRL
;
A
#
# COMPACT_ATOMS: atom_id res chain seq x y z
N GLY A 1 -5.91 -0.27 -2.42
CA GLY A 1 -5.88 0.45 -1.12
C GLY A 1 -4.45 0.64 -0.65
N CYS A 2 -3.93 1.87 -0.69
CA CYS A 2 -2.54 2.21 -0.34
C CYS A 2 -2.48 2.88 1.05
N ILE A 3 -1.83 2.24 2.03
CA ILE A 3 -1.80 2.68 3.43
C ILE A 3 -0.37 3.10 3.82
N GLU A 4 -0.21 4.35 4.24
CA GLU A 4 1.09 4.95 4.61
C GLU A 4 1.26 5.19 6.12
N TRP A 5 0.22 4.93 6.91
CA TRP A 5 0.30 4.89 8.37
C TRP A 5 -0.81 4.01 8.94
N ILE A 6 -0.52 3.26 10.00
CA ILE A 6 -1.44 2.25 10.55
C ILE A 6 -2.35 2.84 11.64
N GLU A 7 -1.80 3.67 12.54
CA GLU A 7 -2.56 4.24 13.67
C GLU A 7 -2.12 5.69 13.94
N PRO A 8 -2.96 6.70 13.65
CA PRO A 8 -4.28 6.56 13.00
C PRO A 8 -4.14 6.07 11.56
N LEU A 9 -5.16 5.37 11.03
CA LEU A 9 -5.10 4.84 9.65
C LEU A 9 -5.02 5.99 8.63
N MET A 10 -3.99 5.98 7.79
CA MET A 10 -3.78 7.00 6.76
C MET A 10 -3.59 6.36 5.40
N ALA A 11 -4.34 6.87 4.42
CA ALA A 11 -4.15 6.51 3.03
C ALA A 11 -3.04 7.34 2.39
N ALA A 12 -2.37 6.77 1.40
CA ALA A 12 -1.30 7.45 0.69
C ALA A 12 -1.85 8.57 -0.22
N GLY A 13 -1.39 9.80 0.00
CA GLY A 13 -1.67 10.96 -0.84
C GLY A 13 -0.47 11.39 -1.68
N ASN A 14 -0.38 12.68 -1.96
CA ASN A 14 0.68 13.33 -2.73
C ASN A 14 0.80 12.73 -4.14
N TRP A 15 1.95 12.12 -4.47
CA TRP A 15 2.20 11.49 -5.78
C TRP A 15 1.63 10.07 -5.89
N MET A 16 1.24 9.44 -4.77
CA MET A 16 0.84 8.04 -4.76
C MET A 16 -0.41 7.73 -5.58
N PRO A 17 -1.48 8.55 -5.56
CA PRO A 17 -2.63 8.34 -6.45
C PRO A 17 -2.26 8.33 -7.93
N GLU A 18 -1.33 9.18 -8.36
CA GLU A 18 -0.84 9.21 -9.74
C GLU A 18 -0.05 7.94 -10.07
N LEU A 19 0.83 7.49 -9.18
CA LEU A 19 1.59 6.25 -9.38
C LEU A 19 0.66 5.02 -9.47
N VAL A 20 -0.35 4.94 -8.61
CA VAL A 20 -1.36 3.86 -8.65
C VAL A 20 -2.07 3.86 -10.01
N THR A 21 -2.50 5.04 -10.48
CA THR A 21 -3.16 5.18 -11.77
C THR A 21 -2.24 4.79 -12.93
N MET A 22 -0.97 5.24 -12.91
CA MET A 22 0.01 4.89 -13.94
C MET A 22 0.35 3.39 -13.95
N ALA A 23 0.33 2.74 -12.80
CA ALA A 23 0.52 1.30 -12.67
C ALA A 23 -0.70 0.47 -13.09
N GLY A 24 -1.79 1.11 -13.53
CA GLY A 24 -3.01 0.42 -13.98
C GLY A 24 -4.04 0.13 -12.89
N GLY A 25 -3.83 0.67 -11.67
CA GLY A 25 -4.76 0.51 -10.54
C GLY A 25 -5.72 1.68 -10.37
N GLU A 26 -6.73 1.48 -9.52
CA GLU A 26 -7.63 2.53 -9.06
C GLU A 26 -7.28 2.93 -7.63
N ASN A 27 -7.03 4.23 -7.40
CA ASN A 27 -6.80 4.75 -6.06
C ASN A 27 -8.12 5.10 -5.36
N LEU A 28 -8.35 4.51 -4.19
CA LEU A 28 -9.63 4.61 -3.48
C LEU A 28 -9.74 5.79 -2.50
N PHE A 29 -8.61 6.25 -1.93
CA PHE A 29 -8.66 7.02 -0.68
C PHE A 29 -7.93 8.37 -0.71
N GLY A 30 -6.82 8.48 -1.44
CA GLY A 30 -6.05 9.74 -1.56
C GLY A 30 -6.49 10.59 -2.75
N GLU A 31 -6.00 11.82 -2.84
CA GLU A 31 -6.16 12.69 -4.01
C GLU A 31 -4.78 13.14 -4.49
N ALA A 32 -4.58 13.16 -5.81
CA ALA A 32 -3.31 13.54 -6.42
C ALA A 32 -2.91 14.96 -6.01
N GLY A 33 -1.66 15.13 -5.57
CA GLY A 33 -1.11 16.40 -5.10
C GLY A 33 -1.63 16.88 -3.72
N GLN A 34 -2.58 16.18 -3.10
CA GLN A 34 -3.09 16.53 -1.77
C GLN A 34 -2.38 15.75 -0.67
N HIS A 35 -2.34 16.31 0.54
CA HIS A 35 -1.79 15.58 1.68
C HIS A 35 -2.55 14.29 1.95
N SER A 36 -1.81 13.32 2.48
CA SER A 36 -2.32 12.01 2.86
C SER A 36 -3.44 12.10 3.90
N PRO A 37 -4.66 11.67 3.57
CA PRO A 37 -5.79 11.81 4.47
C PRO A 37 -5.78 10.72 5.55
N THR A 38 -6.03 11.12 6.80
CA THR A 38 -6.47 10.18 7.82
C THR A 38 -7.87 9.68 7.47
N MET A 39 -8.11 8.39 7.65
CA MET A 39 -9.39 7.77 7.38
C MET A 39 -9.83 6.86 8.51
N ARG A 40 -11.15 6.69 8.61
CA ARG A 40 -11.76 5.73 9.53
C ARG A 40 -11.64 4.31 8.99
N PHE A 41 -11.41 3.34 9.87
CA PHE A 41 -11.35 1.93 9.49
C PHE A 41 -12.67 1.45 8.87
N GLU A 42 -13.82 1.95 9.32
CA GLU A 42 -15.12 1.56 8.73
C GLU A 42 -15.28 2.02 7.28
N ARG A 43 -14.68 3.16 6.90
CA ARG A 43 -14.64 3.58 5.49
C ARG A 43 -13.77 2.62 4.68
N PHE A 44 -12.61 2.26 5.20
CA PHE A 44 -11.72 1.29 4.56
C PHE A 44 -12.39 -0.08 4.35
N LEU A 45 -13.19 -0.53 5.30
CA LEU A 45 -14.02 -1.74 5.17
C LEU A 45 -15.12 -1.59 4.11
N ALA A 46 -15.81 -0.45 4.08
CA ALA A 46 -16.92 -0.23 3.16
C ALA A 46 -16.46 -0.14 1.69
N ASP A 47 -15.28 0.41 1.44
CA ASP A 47 -14.70 0.52 0.11
C ASP A 47 -14.05 -0.81 -0.38
N ASP A 48 -13.91 -1.82 0.50
CA ASP A 48 -13.48 -3.21 0.24
C ASP A 48 -12.41 -3.39 -0.87
N PRO A 49 -11.17 -2.91 -0.66
CA PRO A 49 -10.13 -2.92 -1.68
C PRO A 49 -9.80 -4.34 -2.19
N ASP A 50 -9.63 -4.47 -3.52
CA ASP A 50 -9.14 -5.69 -4.17
C ASP A 50 -7.68 -6.03 -3.82
N VAL A 51 -6.86 -4.98 -3.63
CA VAL A 51 -5.44 -5.07 -3.27
C VAL A 51 -5.14 -4.10 -2.14
N ILE A 52 -4.44 -4.57 -1.11
CA ILE A 52 -3.98 -3.74 0.00
C ILE A 52 -2.45 -3.69 -0.02
N MET A 53 -1.90 -2.48 -0.06
CA MET A 53 -0.46 -2.25 0.05
C MET A 53 -0.17 -1.44 1.31
N LEU A 54 0.56 -2.05 2.24
CA LEU A 54 1.02 -1.44 3.48
C LEU A 54 2.45 -0.94 3.28
N MET A 55 2.62 0.38 3.25
CA MET A 55 3.90 1.04 3.04
C MET A 55 4.11 2.21 4.01
N PRO A 56 4.07 1.99 5.35
CA PRO A 56 4.16 3.09 6.27
C PRO A 56 5.45 3.90 6.12
N CYS A 57 5.32 5.23 6.14
CA CYS A 57 6.45 6.11 5.96
C CYS A 57 7.54 5.84 7.02
N GLY A 58 8.78 5.63 6.58
CA GLY A 58 9.91 5.35 7.48
C GLY A 58 9.95 3.93 8.06
N PHE A 59 9.08 3.02 7.61
CA PHE A 59 9.08 1.62 8.05
C PHE A 59 9.71 0.72 6.98
N THR A 60 10.48 -0.27 7.44
CA THR A 60 10.87 -1.41 6.61
C THR A 60 9.75 -2.45 6.60
N MET A 61 9.77 -3.38 5.64
CA MET A 61 8.79 -4.47 5.60
C MET A 61 8.72 -5.30 6.90
N ASN A 62 9.84 -5.50 7.58
CA ASN A 62 9.87 -6.23 8.85
C ASN A 62 9.19 -5.45 9.97
N ARG A 63 9.38 -4.12 10.01
CA ARG A 63 8.70 -3.26 10.98
C ARG A 63 7.19 -3.22 10.71
N THR A 64 6.79 -3.06 9.45
CA THR A 64 5.37 -3.10 9.07
C THR A 64 4.70 -4.42 9.45
N ALA A 65 5.41 -5.55 9.25
CA ALA A 65 4.89 -6.86 9.67
C ALA A 65 4.69 -6.98 11.19
N ALA A 66 5.58 -6.40 12.00
CA ALA A 66 5.44 -6.41 13.45
C ALA A 66 4.24 -5.58 13.94
N GLU A 67 3.87 -4.55 13.18
CA GLU A 67 2.75 -3.63 13.49
C GLU A 67 1.42 -4.10 12.87
N LEU A 68 1.48 -5.09 11.96
CA LEU A 68 0.31 -5.64 11.28
C LEU A 68 -0.71 -6.21 12.26
N ASP A 69 -0.26 -6.76 13.38
CA ASP A 69 -1.12 -7.27 14.45
C ASP A 69 -2.16 -6.24 14.91
N THR A 70 -1.79 -4.96 14.94
CA THR A 70 -2.69 -3.87 15.32
C THR A 70 -3.83 -3.72 14.32
N LEU A 71 -3.53 -3.78 13.02
CA LEU A 71 -4.50 -3.68 11.94
C LEU A 71 -5.33 -4.96 11.80
N ALA A 72 -4.68 -6.13 11.93
CA ALA A 72 -5.30 -7.44 11.78
C ALA A 72 -6.31 -7.78 12.89
N ARG A 73 -6.20 -7.13 14.06
CA ARG A 73 -7.16 -7.26 15.17
C ARG A 73 -8.41 -6.39 14.98
N GLN A 74 -8.43 -5.48 14.01
CA GLN A 74 -9.60 -4.66 13.74
C GLN A 74 -10.76 -5.53 13.23
N GLN A 75 -11.95 -5.31 13.79
CA GLN A 75 -13.13 -6.08 13.42
C GLN A 75 -13.46 -5.89 11.93
N GLY A 76 -13.57 -6.99 11.19
CA GLY A 76 -13.87 -6.97 9.75
C GLY A 76 -12.65 -7.10 8.85
N TRP A 77 -11.42 -6.91 9.36
CA TRP A 77 -10.19 -7.06 8.59
C TRP A 77 -10.12 -8.41 7.85
N THR A 78 -10.37 -9.51 8.56
CA THR A 78 -10.31 -10.87 8.00
C THR A 78 -11.39 -11.16 6.96
N GLY A 79 -12.40 -10.30 6.84
CA GLY A 79 -13.48 -10.42 5.85
C GLY A 79 -13.25 -9.62 4.57
N LEU A 80 -12.25 -8.75 4.53
CA LEU A 80 -11.90 -7.97 3.33
C LEU A 80 -11.52 -8.88 2.17
N LYS A 81 -11.94 -8.53 0.97
CA LYS A 81 -11.64 -9.29 -0.25
C LYS A 81 -10.14 -9.52 -0.41
N ALA A 82 -9.33 -8.46 -0.33
CA ALA A 82 -7.87 -8.57 -0.44
C ALA A 82 -7.26 -9.51 0.61
N VAL A 83 -7.80 -9.57 1.83
CA VAL A 83 -7.29 -10.46 2.88
C VAL A 83 -7.66 -11.92 2.57
N CYS A 84 -8.89 -12.16 2.17
CA CYS A 84 -9.37 -13.49 1.76
C CYS A 84 -8.60 -14.03 0.54
N GLU A 85 -8.29 -13.18 -0.43
CA GLU A 85 -7.62 -13.54 -1.69
C GLU A 85 -6.08 -13.45 -1.62
N ARG A 86 -5.52 -13.18 -0.44
CA ARG A 86 -4.07 -13.03 -0.21
C ARG A 86 -3.44 -11.94 -1.09
N GLN A 87 -4.19 -10.86 -1.33
CA GLN A 87 -3.77 -9.65 -2.03
C GLN A 87 -3.36 -8.54 -1.05
N VAL A 88 -2.67 -8.91 0.02
CA VAL A 88 -2.09 -7.97 0.98
C VAL A 88 -0.58 -7.99 0.85
N TYR A 89 -0.01 -6.81 0.65
CA TYR A 89 1.40 -6.61 0.34
C TYR A 89 2.04 -5.68 1.35
N LEU A 90 3.25 -6.01 1.77
CA LEU A 90 4.14 -5.10 2.49
C LEU A 90 5.13 -4.52 1.50
N ALA A 91 5.38 -3.22 1.59
CA ALA A 91 6.48 -2.59 0.87
C ALA A 91 7.36 -1.76 1.80
N ASP A 92 8.62 -1.59 1.43
CA ASP A 92 9.56 -0.77 2.19
C ASP A 92 9.23 0.73 2.01
N GLY A 93 8.38 1.23 2.89
CA GLY A 93 7.93 2.62 2.91
C GLY A 93 9.08 3.60 3.17
N ASN A 94 10.12 3.19 3.88
CA ASN A 94 11.30 4.02 4.13
C ASN A 94 12.16 4.23 2.89
N GLN A 95 12.37 3.18 2.10
CA GLN A 95 13.26 3.23 0.96
C GLN A 95 12.58 3.80 -0.29
N TYR A 96 11.32 3.47 -0.52
CA TYR A 96 10.64 3.72 -1.79
C TYR A 96 9.47 4.71 -1.72
N PHE A 97 8.83 4.92 -0.56
CA PHE A 97 7.55 5.64 -0.52
C PHE A 97 7.52 6.87 0.42
N ASN A 98 8.64 7.23 1.07
CA ASN A 98 8.66 8.35 2.02
C ASN A 98 8.97 9.73 1.40
N ARG A 99 9.44 9.80 0.16
CA ARG A 99 9.79 11.06 -0.50
C ARG A 99 9.70 10.97 -2.02
N PRO A 100 9.27 12.06 -2.71
CA PRO A 100 9.31 12.14 -4.15
C PRO A 100 10.77 12.41 -4.55
N GLY A 101 11.48 11.36 -4.94
CA GLY A 101 12.92 11.42 -5.17
C GLY A 101 13.33 10.55 -6.36
N PRO A 102 14.65 10.27 -6.52
CA PRO A 102 15.15 9.51 -7.65
C PRO A 102 14.56 8.11 -7.76
N ARG A 103 14.05 7.57 -6.64
CA ARG A 103 13.45 6.23 -6.56
C ARG A 103 11.97 6.15 -6.98
N ILE A 104 11.38 7.25 -7.45
CA ILE A 104 9.94 7.29 -7.78
C ILE A 104 9.58 6.34 -8.93
N VAL A 105 10.53 6.08 -9.83
CA VAL A 105 10.37 5.09 -10.90
C VAL A 105 10.32 3.69 -10.29
N GLU A 106 11.22 3.35 -9.36
CA GLU A 106 11.17 2.08 -8.64
C GLU A 106 9.88 1.93 -7.82
N SER A 107 9.35 3.01 -7.24
CA SER A 107 8.04 2.99 -6.57
C SER A 107 6.91 2.60 -7.53
N LEU A 108 6.95 3.13 -8.77
CA LEU A 108 6.01 2.79 -9.83
C LEU A 108 6.20 1.34 -10.31
N GLU A 109 7.44 0.89 -10.49
CA GLU A 109 7.76 -0.49 -10.84
C GLU A 109 7.24 -1.47 -9.78
N ILE A 110 7.43 -1.18 -8.49
CA ILE A 110 6.89 -1.99 -7.38
C ILE A 110 5.36 -2.09 -7.47
N LEU A 111 4.66 -0.98 -7.71
CA LEU A 111 3.21 -0.99 -7.89
C LEU A 111 2.81 -1.85 -9.10
N ALA A 112 3.52 -1.71 -10.22
CA ALA A 112 3.26 -2.48 -11.43
C ALA A 112 3.47 -3.99 -11.22
N GLU A 113 4.53 -4.40 -10.51
CA GLU A 113 4.75 -5.81 -10.14
C GLU A 113 3.64 -6.36 -9.23
N ILE A 114 3.18 -5.57 -8.27
CA ILE A 114 2.11 -5.97 -7.35
C ILE A 114 0.77 -6.13 -8.09
N LEU A 115 0.44 -5.19 -8.98
CA LEU A 115 -0.85 -5.15 -9.67
C LEU A 115 -0.92 -6.08 -10.88
N HIS A 116 0.19 -6.30 -11.58
CA HIS A 116 0.27 -7.11 -12.78
C HIS A 116 1.48 -8.06 -12.75
N PRO A 117 1.53 -9.00 -11.79
CA PRO A 117 2.66 -9.91 -11.60
C PRO A 117 2.89 -10.87 -12.77
N GLU A 118 1.94 -11.00 -13.70
CA GLU A 118 2.06 -11.79 -14.92
C GLU A 118 2.67 -11.02 -16.10
N ILE A 119 2.84 -9.70 -15.97
CA ILE A 119 3.36 -8.80 -17.00
C ILE A 119 4.71 -8.21 -16.59
N PHE A 120 4.84 -7.79 -15.32
CA PHE A 120 6.00 -7.05 -14.84
C PHE A 120 6.86 -7.85 -13.85
N HIS A 121 8.17 -7.85 -14.10
CA HIS A 121 9.20 -8.54 -13.30
C HIS A 121 10.49 -7.70 -13.27
N PHE A 122 10.44 -6.54 -12.62
CA PHE A 122 11.57 -5.64 -12.40
C PHE A 122 12.55 -6.16 -11.32
N GLY A 123 12.13 -7.14 -10.50
CA GLY A 123 12.95 -7.82 -9.51
C GLY A 123 12.89 -7.20 -8.11
N HIS A 124 11.83 -6.45 -7.77
CA HIS A 124 11.72 -5.84 -6.44
C HIS A 124 11.06 -6.76 -5.40
N GLU A 125 10.49 -7.90 -5.80
CA GLU A 125 9.96 -8.88 -4.85
C GLU A 125 11.08 -9.39 -3.90
N GLY A 126 10.78 -9.43 -2.61
CA GLY A 126 11.71 -9.80 -1.54
C GLY A 126 12.62 -8.67 -1.05
N THR A 127 12.80 -7.58 -1.83
CA THR A 127 13.67 -6.45 -1.45
C THR A 127 12.91 -5.14 -1.28
N GLY A 128 12.01 -4.81 -2.21
CA GLY A 128 11.13 -3.64 -2.15
C GLY A 128 9.73 -3.95 -1.66
N TRP A 129 9.22 -5.16 -1.93
CA TRP A 129 7.93 -5.61 -1.44
C TRP A 129 7.87 -7.11 -1.20
N ARG A 130 6.86 -7.58 -0.45
CA ARG A 130 6.52 -9.00 -0.31
C ARG A 130 5.02 -9.18 -0.02
N ARG A 131 4.46 -10.32 -0.42
CA ARG A 131 3.08 -10.71 -0.08
C ARG A 131 3.00 -11.28 1.35
N LEU A 132 1.86 -11.06 2.01
CA LEU A 132 1.52 -11.62 3.33
C LEU A 132 0.78 -12.97 3.23
#